data_AF-V9IH96-F1
#
_entry.id   AF-V9IH96-F1
#
_cell.length_a   1.000
_cell.length_b   1.000
_cell.length_c   1.000
_cell.angle_alpha   90.00
_cell.angle_beta   90.00
_cell.angle_gamma   90.00
#
_symmetry.space_group_name_H-M   'P 1'
#
loop_
_entity.id
_entity.type
_entity.pdbx_description
1 polymer ?
#
loop_
_entity_poly.entity_id
_entity_poly.type
_entity_poly.pdbx_seq_one_letter_code
_entity_poly.pdbx_strand_id
1 'polypeptide(L)'
;MRKKGKPNPDQRYFHLVVGLHAHTADQASYQVVAHASERIIVRASNPGQFESEGSGVGAEGGWQRGAAPDSVYHAGRVGINTDRPDEALVIHGNMKVTGHIVQPSDARAKQNVQEVDTREQLRNVQQLRVVRYRYAPEFAQHSGLGIKQQEDTGVIAQEVQQILPEAVLPAGDIVLPNGQRIENFLMVNKERIFMENVGAVKELCKVTDSLETRIDQLERINKRLAKLKRGDSLKSSISTISSISSNKYSSSINSKATVQGKGKKASGKMNFYAAINLSKL
;
A
#
# COMPACT_ATOMS: atom_id res chain seq x y z
N MET A 1 23.31 2.76 38.21
CA MET A 1 24.36 3.71 38.62
C MET A 1 24.24 4.00 40.11
N ARG A 2 25.35 3.92 40.87
CA ARG A 2 25.38 4.20 42.32
C ARG A 2 25.09 5.69 42.57
N LYS A 3 24.02 6.02 43.29
CA LYS A 3 23.81 7.37 43.83
C LYS A 3 24.42 7.43 45.24
N LYS A 4 25.46 8.26 45.42
CA LYS A 4 25.96 8.74 46.73
C LYS A 4 26.51 7.69 47.72
N GLY A 5 27.36 6.76 47.26
CA GLY A 5 28.23 5.97 48.16
C GLY A 5 27.54 5.07 49.20
N LYS A 6 26.20 4.96 49.16
CA LYS A 6 25.43 4.07 50.03
C LYS A 6 25.30 2.68 49.39
N PRO A 7 25.30 1.59 50.19
CA PRO A 7 25.02 0.25 49.69
C PRO A 7 23.70 0.22 48.94
N ASN A 8 23.60 -0.60 47.89
CA ASN A 8 22.35 -0.74 47.14
C ASN A 8 21.26 -1.25 48.10
N PRO A 9 20.11 -0.57 48.25
CA PRO A 9 19.07 -1.00 49.20
C PRO A 9 18.54 -2.40 48.92
N ASP A 10 18.60 -2.87 47.67
CA ASP A 10 18.20 -4.23 47.27
C ASP A 10 19.34 -5.27 47.37
N GLN A 11 20.47 -4.91 47.99
CA GLN A 11 21.62 -5.80 48.12
C GLN A 11 21.32 -6.95 49.09
N ARG A 12 21.15 -8.15 48.55
CA ARG A 12 21.01 -9.37 49.32
C ARG A 12 22.38 -9.89 49.74
N TYR A 13 22.49 -10.24 51.02
CA TYR A 13 23.67 -10.87 51.60
C TYR A 13 23.35 -12.33 51.90
N PHE A 14 24.33 -13.19 51.69
CA PHE A 14 24.24 -14.62 51.95
C PHE A 14 25.29 -15.01 52.99
N HIS A 15 25.08 -16.12 53.69
CA HIS A 15 26.10 -16.77 54.49
C HIS A 15 26.35 -18.13 53.87
N LEU A 16 27.61 -18.51 53.72
CA LEU A 16 27.96 -19.89 53.42
C LEU A 16 27.98 -20.67 54.74
N VAL A 17 27.11 -21.67 54.87
CA VAL A 17 27.03 -22.50 56.07
C VAL A 17 27.57 -23.89 55.75
N VAL A 18 28.50 -24.36 56.56
CA VAL A 18 29.06 -25.72 56.48
C VAL A 18 28.74 -26.43 57.80
N GLY A 19 28.11 -27.59 57.72
CA GLY A 19 27.73 -28.40 58.88
C GLY A 19 28.31 -29.81 58.81
N LEU A 20 29.01 -30.24 59.85
CA LEU A 20 29.44 -31.61 60.06
C LEU A 20 28.34 -32.37 60.81
N HIS A 21 27.86 -33.45 60.22
CA HIS A 21 26.82 -34.30 60.81
C HIS A 21 27.35 -35.72 61.02
N ALA A 22 27.08 -36.28 62.19
CA ALA A 22 27.33 -37.68 62.50
C ALA A 22 26.12 -38.50 62.10
N HIS A 23 26.33 -39.52 61.27
CA HIS A 23 25.29 -40.46 60.87
C HIS A 23 25.43 -41.74 61.70
N THR A 24 24.36 -42.14 62.37
CA THR A 24 24.36 -43.28 63.28
C THR A 24 23.63 -44.48 62.67
N ALA A 25 23.79 -45.66 63.29
CA ALA A 25 23.25 -46.92 62.77
C ALA A 25 21.72 -46.98 62.73
N ASP A 26 21.04 -46.09 63.44
CA ASP A 26 19.59 -45.84 63.38
C ASP A 26 19.17 -44.95 62.18
N GLN A 27 20.09 -44.66 61.26
CA GLN A 27 19.94 -43.74 60.12
C GLN A 27 19.60 -42.29 60.52
N ALA A 28 19.73 -41.94 61.80
CA ALA A 28 19.58 -40.56 62.24
C ALA A 28 20.86 -39.76 61.94
N SER A 29 20.70 -38.47 61.65
CA SER A 29 21.79 -37.54 61.40
C SER A 29 21.78 -36.47 62.48
N TYR A 30 22.85 -36.41 63.27
CA TYR A 30 23.01 -35.44 64.35
C TYR A 30 24.07 -34.41 63.96
N GLN A 31 23.75 -33.11 64.07
CA GLN A 31 24.70 -32.05 63.79
C GLN A 31 25.76 -32.00 64.90
N VAL A 32 27.03 -32.24 64.55
CA VAL A 32 28.16 -32.19 65.48
C VAL A 32 28.64 -30.75 65.63
N VAL A 33 28.84 -30.06 64.51
CA VAL A 33 29.26 -28.65 64.49
C VAL A 33 28.81 -28.00 63.19
N ALA A 34 28.48 -26.72 63.24
CA ALA A 34 28.26 -25.92 62.05
C ALA A 34 29.00 -24.58 62.15
N HIS A 35 29.45 -24.08 61.01
CA HIS A 35 30.11 -22.80 60.88
C HIS A 35 29.49 -22.00 59.74
N ALA A 36 29.28 -20.71 59.97
CA ALA A 36 28.78 -19.77 58.98
C ALA A 36 29.87 -18.76 58.65
N SER A 37 30.08 -18.48 57.36
CA SER A 37 30.97 -17.42 56.91
C SER A 37 30.45 -16.03 57.33
N GLU A 38 31.26 -15.00 57.13
CA GLU A 38 30.76 -13.63 57.09
C GLU A 38 29.75 -13.43 55.94
N ARG A 39 29.05 -12.29 55.95
CA ARG A 39 28.09 -11.92 54.91
C ARG A 39 28.79 -11.76 53.57
N ILE A 40 28.55 -12.70 52.67
CA ILE A 40 29.05 -12.66 51.29
C ILE A 40 28.00 -12.08 50.34
N ILE A 41 28.49 -11.56 49.21
CA ILE A 41 27.66 -11.10 48.11
C ILE A 41 27.94 -12.04 46.95
N VAL A 42 26.92 -12.79 46.54
CA VAL A 42 27.02 -13.59 45.32
C VAL A 42 26.83 -12.64 44.15
N ARG A 43 27.92 -12.38 43.42
CA ARG A 43 27.87 -11.72 42.12
C ARG A 43 27.96 -12.82 41.09
N ALA A 44 26.91 -13.03 40.30
CA ALA A 44 27.06 -13.82 39.09
C ALA A 44 28.16 -13.16 38.25
N SER A 45 29.18 -13.93 37.86
CA SER A 45 30.03 -13.59 36.74
C SER A 45 29.09 -13.51 35.54
N ASN A 46 28.62 -12.32 35.20
CA ASN A 46 27.64 -12.07 34.14
C ASN A 46 26.17 -12.42 34.50
N PRO A 47 25.37 -11.45 34.99
CA PRO A 47 23.94 -11.62 35.26
C PRO A 47 23.07 -11.99 34.04
N GLY A 48 23.61 -11.93 32.82
CA GLY A 48 22.90 -12.27 31.58
C GLY A 48 22.98 -13.74 31.16
N GLN A 49 23.58 -14.63 31.98
CA GLN A 49 23.80 -16.04 31.61
C GLN A 49 22.92 -17.03 32.40
N PHE A 50 22.06 -16.55 33.28
CA PHE A 50 21.01 -17.38 33.89
C PHE A 50 19.65 -16.89 33.42
N GLU A 51 19.35 -17.14 32.15
CA GLU A 51 17.95 -17.21 31.75
C GLU A 51 17.36 -18.41 32.47
N SER A 52 16.31 -18.18 33.26
CA SER A 52 15.59 -19.24 33.94
C SER A 52 15.01 -20.17 32.88
N GLU A 53 15.60 -21.36 32.72
CA GLU A 53 14.93 -22.46 32.04
C GLU A 53 13.54 -22.65 32.66
N GLY A 54 12.52 -22.54 31.81
CA GLY A 54 11.25 -23.27 31.90
C GLY A 54 10.48 -23.23 33.22
N SER A 55 9.64 -22.22 33.41
CA SER A 55 8.37 -22.43 34.15
C SER A 55 7.22 -21.67 33.49
N GLY A 56 6.90 -22.12 32.28
CA GLY A 56 5.73 -21.72 31.51
C GLY A 56 5.71 -22.56 30.24
N VAL A 57 4.64 -23.30 30.01
CA VAL A 57 4.47 -24.29 28.94
C VAL A 57 4.95 -23.73 27.59
N GLY A 58 6.08 -24.24 27.09
CA GLY A 58 6.71 -23.85 25.81
C GLY A 58 8.10 -23.21 25.93
N ALA A 59 9.06 -23.88 26.57
CA ALA A 59 10.47 -23.50 26.49
C ALA A 59 11.00 -23.68 25.04
N GLU A 60 11.87 -22.77 24.60
CA GLU A 60 12.41 -22.53 23.23
C GLU A 60 11.56 -21.57 22.36
N GLY A 61 11.76 -20.24 22.48
CA GLY A 61 11.07 -19.29 21.59
C GLY A 61 11.39 -17.80 21.78
N GLY A 62 12.54 -17.45 22.37
CA GLY A 62 12.98 -16.07 22.47
C GLY A 62 13.68 -15.58 21.20
N TRP A 63 13.86 -14.26 21.07
CA TRP A 63 14.75 -13.71 20.05
C TRP A 63 16.19 -14.17 20.30
N GLN A 64 16.75 -14.92 19.36
CA GLN A 64 18.11 -15.48 19.44
C GLN A 64 19.06 -14.80 18.46
N ARG A 65 20.37 -14.95 18.65
CA ARG A 65 21.36 -14.43 17.69
C ARG A 65 21.23 -15.17 16.36
N GLY A 66 21.14 -14.43 15.26
CA GLY A 66 21.08 -15.01 13.92
C GLY A 66 22.47 -15.39 13.38
N ALA A 67 22.49 -16.16 12.29
CA ALA A 67 23.72 -16.62 11.65
C ALA A 67 24.52 -15.50 10.96
N ALA A 68 23.86 -14.40 10.59
CA ALA A 68 24.51 -13.23 10.01
C ALA A 68 25.09 -12.31 11.11
N PRO A 69 26.17 -11.55 10.83
CA PRO A 69 26.66 -10.51 11.72
C PRO A 69 25.54 -9.52 12.12
N ASP A 70 25.54 -9.10 13.38
CA ASP A 70 24.57 -8.15 13.96
C ASP A 70 23.09 -8.49 13.73
N SER A 71 22.77 -9.78 13.57
CA SER A 71 21.41 -10.25 13.35
C SER A 71 20.79 -10.88 14.60
N VAL A 72 19.49 -10.68 14.73
CA VAL A 72 18.62 -11.34 15.71
C VAL A 72 17.52 -12.05 14.94
N TYR A 73 17.18 -13.26 15.35
CA TYR A 73 16.24 -14.16 14.69
C TYR A 73 15.20 -14.66 15.68
N HIS A 74 13.98 -14.83 15.20
CA HIS A 74 12.90 -15.46 15.94
C HIS A 74 12.22 -16.49 15.03
N ALA A 75 12.07 -17.71 15.51
CA ALA A 75 11.32 -18.76 14.83
C ALA A 75 9.87 -18.77 15.31
N GLY A 76 8.91 -18.65 14.39
CA GLY A 76 7.48 -18.64 14.71
C GLY A 76 6.83 -17.27 14.51
N ARG A 77 5.60 -17.12 15.02
CA ARG A 77 4.77 -15.93 14.82
C ARG A 77 5.08 -14.86 15.86
N VAL A 78 5.06 -13.60 15.44
CA VAL A 78 5.29 -12.45 16.32
C VAL A 78 4.03 -11.59 16.36
N GLY A 79 3.45 -11.42 17.55
CA GLY A 79 2.38 -10.48 17.81
C GLY A 79 2.90 -9.21 18.49
N ILE A 80 2.60 -8.04 17.95
CA ILE A 80 2.84 -6.75 18.60
C ILE A 80 1.49 -6.21 19.07
N ASN A 81 1.35 -6.04 20.39
CA ASN A 81 0.09 -5.68 21.06
C ASN A 81 -1.06 -6.69 20.86
N THR A 82 -0.73 -7.93 20.53
CA THR A 82 -1.66 -9.06 20.44
C THR A 82 -0.95 -10.35 20.84
N ASP A 83 -1.65 -11.21 21.57
CA ASP A 83 -1.18 -12.52 22.03
C ASP A 83 -1.65 -13.68 21.12
N ARG A 84 -2.40 -13.37 20.05
CA ARG A 84 -2.98 -14.35 19.13
C ARG A 84 -2.70 -13.98 17.66
N PRO A 85 -1.43 -13.96 17.21
CA PRO A 85 -1.11 -13.71 15.81
C PRO A 85 -1.58 -14.86 14.90
N ASP A 86 -2.41 -14.54 13.92
CA ASP A 86 -2.87 -15.45 12.87
C ASP A 86 -1.89 -15.57 11.69
N GLU A 87 -0.99 -14.59 11.54
CA GLU A 87 0.09 -14.55 10.55
C GLU A 87 1.50 -14.51 11.17
N ALA A 88 2.54 -14.59 10.33
CA ALA A 88 3.94 -14.56 10.78
C ALA A 88 4.29 -13.29 11.60
N LEU A 89 3.69 -12.15 11.26
CA LEU A 89 3.80 -10.90 12.00
C LEU A 89 2.43 -10.20 12.01
N VAL A 90 1.89 -9.96 13.20
CA VAL A 90 0.63 -9.23 13.38
C VAL A 90 0.86 -8.05 14.32
N ILE A 91 0.39 -6.87 13.92
CA ILE A 91 0.56 -5.64 14.69
C ILE A 91 -0.82 -5.03 14.96
N HIS A 92 -1.24 -5.03 16.22
CA HIS A 92 -2.37 -4.22 16.67
C HIS A 92 -1.86 -2.79 16.92
N GLY A 93 -1.87 -1.97 15.86
CA GLY A 93 -1.36 -0.61 15.87
C GLY A 93 -0.86 -0.17 14.50
N ASN A 94 -0.01 0.86 14.48
CA ASN A 94 0.57 1.39 13.25
C ASN A 94 2.02 0.96 13.08
N MET A 95 2.40 0.59 11.85
CA MET A 95 3.79 0.39 11.45
C MET A 95 4.32 1.68 10.79
N LYS A 96 5.36 2.29 11.35
CA LYS A 96 6.05 3.45 10.76
C LYS A 96 7.31 3.00 10.05
N VAL A 97 7.37 3.20 8.73
CA VAL A 97 8.52 2.84 7.88
C VAL A 97 9.05 4.11 7.24
N THR A 98 10.36 4.36 7.35
CA THR A 98 11.03 5.48 6.68
C THR A 98 11.51 5.12 5.27
N GLY A 99 11.75 3.83 5.03
CA GLY A 99 12.11 3.27 3.73
C GLY A 99 10.92 2.62 3.01
N HIS A 100 11.19 1.48 2.36
CA HIS A 100 10.21 0.77 1.54
C HIS A 100 9.89 -0.62 2.10
N ILE A 101 8.63 -1.02 1.99
CA ILE A 101 8.25 -2.44 2.04
C ILE A 101 8.57 -3.01 0.66
N VAL A 102 9.47 -3.99 0.62
CA VAL A 102 9.93 -4.59 -0.64
C VAL A 102 9.31 -5.98 -0.81
N GLN A 103 8.96 -6.30 -2.05
CA GLN A 103 8.37 -7.59 -2.41
C GLN A 103 9.10 -8.20 -3.60
N PRO A 104 9.29 -9.54 -3.61
CA PRO A 104 9.94 -10.22 -4.72
C PRO A 104 9.07 -10.16 -5.98
N SER A 105 9.66 -9.79 -7.13
CA SER A 105 8.93 -9.70 -8.41
C SER A 105 9.78 -10.11 -9.63
N ASP A 106 10.90 -10.81 -9.40
CA ASP A 106 11.81 -11.30 -10.45
C ASP A 106 11.12 -12.34 -11.35
N ALA A 107 11.33 -12.24 -12.66
CA ALA A 107 10.74 -13.17 -13.64
C ALA A 107 11.18 -14.62 -13.44
N ARG A 108 12.40 -14.87 -12.94
CA ARG A 108 12.92 -16.22 -12.69
C ARG A 108 12.25 -16.92 -11.51
N ALA A 109 11.61 -16.15 -10.62
CA ALA A 109 10.84 -16.66 -9.50
C ALA A 109 9.35 -16.88 -9.86
N LYS A 110 8.94 -16.59 -11.10
CA LYS A 110 7.55 -16.68 -11.55
C LYS A 110 7.39 -17.77 -12.60
N GLN A 111 6.22 -18.42 -12.60
CA GLN A 111 5.81 -19.40 -13.60
C GLN A 111 4.40 -19.07 -14.08
N ASN A 112 4.02 -19.56 -15.26
CA ASN A 112 2.69 -19.33 -15.86
C ASN A 112 2.30 -17.85 -15.97
N VAL A 113 3.24 -16.99 -16.38
CA VAL A 113 2.99 -15.56 -16.56
C VAL A 113 2.11 -15.34 -17.79
N GLN A 114 0.93 -14.76 -17.58
CA GLN A 114 -0.05 -14.44 -18.64
C GLN A 114 -0.48 -12.99 -18.51
N GLU A 115 -0.83 -12.36 -19.64
CA GLU A 115 -1.40 -11.02 -19.62
C GLU A 115 -2.86 -11.08 -19.18
N VAL A 116 -3.26 -10.13 -18.34
CA VAL A 116 -4.64 -9.99 -17.82
C VAL A 116 -5.49 -9.14 -18.76
N ASP A 117 -6.80 -9.41 -18.83
CA ASP A 117 -7.74 -8.61 -19.63
C ASP A 117 -8.05 -7.27 -18.95
N THR A 118 -7.45 -6.19 -19.46
CA THR A 118 -7.62 -4.85 -18.91
C THR A 118 -9.06 -4.31 -19.04
N ARG A 119 -9.89 -4.85 -19.94
CA ARG A 119 -11.32 -4.49 -20.04
C ARG A 119 -12.13 -4.98 -18.86
N GLU A 120 -11.87 -6.21 -18.45
CA GLU A 120 -12.47 -6.78 -17.25
C GLU A 120 -12.03 -5.99 -16.02
N GLN A 121 -10.74 -5.68 -15.92
CA GLN A 121 -10.22 -4.89 -14.81
C GLN A 121 -10.88 -3.51 -14.73
N LEU A 122 -11.12 -2.85 -15.86
CA LEU A 122 -11.87 -1.59 -15.89
C LEU A 122 -13.32 -1.76 -15.39
N ARG A 123 -14.01 -2.82 -15.81
CA ARG A 123 -15.39 -3.11 -15.35
C ARG A 123 -15.43 -3.38 -13.85
N ASN A 124 -14.47 -4.14 -13.33
CA ASN A 124 -14.37 -4.44 -11.90
C ASN A 124 -14.16 -3.17 -11.09
N VAL A 125 -13.21 -2.32 -11.49
CA VAL A 125 -12.94 -1.03 -10.81
C VAL A 125 -14.13 -0.10 -10.86
N GLN A 126 -14.90 -0.07 -11.95
CA GLN A 126 -16.12 0.72 -12.06
C GLN A 126 -17.22 0.26 -11.07
N GLN A 127 -17.22 -1.00 -10.64
CA GLN A 127 -18.17 -1.54 -9.68
C GLN A 127 -17.71 -1.36 -8.22
N LEU A 128 -16.42 -1.13 -7.98
CA LEU A 128 -15.88 -0.93 -6.64
C LEU A 128 -16.39 0.38 -6.03
N ARG A 129 -17.04 0.27 -4.86
CA ARG A 129 -17.52 1.42 -4.11
C ARG A 129 -16.46 1.93 -3.13
N VAL A 130 -16.09 3.20 -3.27
CA VAL A 130 -15.22 3.90 -2.31
C VAL A 130 -16.08 4.58 -1.26
N VAL A 131 -15.79 4.31 0.02
CA VAL A 131 -16.56 4.79 1.16
C VAL A 131 -15.70 5.58 2.14
N ARG A 132 -16.33 6.49 2.88
CA ARG A 132 -15.77 7.08 4.10
C ARG A 132 -16.36 6.37 5.31
N TYR A 133 -15.54 6.08 6.30
CA TYR A 133 -15.97 5.35 7.48
C TYR A 133 -15.14 5.72 8.71
N ARG A 134 -15.65 5.33 9.87
CA ARG A 134 -14.92 5.29 11.13
C ARG A 134 -15.11 3.91 11.74
N TYR A 135 -14.06 3.37 12.34
CA TYR A 135 -14.18 2.14 13.10
C TYR A 135 -15.05 2.36 14.34
N ALA A 136 -15.82 1.34 14.71
CA ALA A 136 -16.51 1.32 15.99
C ALA A 136 -15.48 1.46 17.13
N PRO A 137 -15.77 2.22 18.20
CA PRO A 137 -14.83 2.46 19.29
C PRO A 137 -14.22 1.19 19.88
N GLU A 138 -15.03 0.15 20.05
CA GLU A 138 -14.63 -1.14 20.61
C GLU A 138 -13.63 -1.87 19.71
N PHE A 139 -13.85 -1.83 18.39
CA PHE A 139 -12.92 -2.39 17.41
C PHE A 139 -11.63 -1.59 17.34
N ALA A 140 -11.71 -0.25 17.37
CA ALA A 140 -10.55 0.62 17.33
C ALA A 140 -9.65 0.43 18.56
N GLN A 141 -10.25 0.22 19.73
CA GLN A 141 -9.54 -0.12 20.96
C GLN A 141 -8.88 -1.50 20.87
N HIS A 142 -9.62 -2.53 20.43
CA HIS A 142 -9.10 -3.89 20.25
C HIS A 142 -7.90 -3.95 19.30
N SER A 143 -7.97 -3.21 18.19
CA SER A 143 -6.98 -3.24 17.11
C SER A 143 -5.81 -2.27 17.31
N GLY A 144 -5.76 -1.55 18.44
CA GLY A 144 -4.69 -0.57 18.72
C GLY A 144 -4.70 0.66 17.81
N LEU A 145 -5.83 0.98 17.15
CA LEU A 145 -5.95 2.08 16.20
C LEU A 145 -6.16 3.45 16.87
N GLY A 146 -6.55 3.44 18.15
CA GLY A 146 -6.91 4.63 18.92
C GLY A 146 -8.24 5.24 18.47
N ILE A 147 -8.85 6.06 19.33
CA ILE A 147 -10.09 6.78 18.98
C ILE A 147 -9.70 8.02 18.16
N LYS A 148 -9.83 7.92 16.83
CA LYS A 148 -9.63 9.04 15.91
C LYS A 148 -10.96 9.74 15.65
N GLN A 149 -10.97 11.08 15.65
CA GLN A 149 -12.14 11.84 15.19
C GLN A 149 -12.25 11.85 13.66
N GLN A 150 -11.14 11.67 12.95
CA GLN A 150 -11.08 11.74 11.49
C GLN A 150 -11.62 10.47 10.84
N GLU A 151 -12.30 10.65 9.71
CA GLU A 151 -12.80 9.57 8.86
C GLU A 151 -11.70 9.02 7.96
N ASP A 152 -11.67 7.70 7.82
CA ASP A 152 -10.83 7.01 6.86
C ASP A 152 -11.59 6.82 5.54
N THR A 153 -10.86 6.67 4.44
CA THR A 153 -11.41 6.33 3.11
C THR A 153 -10.94 4.96 2.70
N GLY A 154 -11.84 4.13 2.19
CA GLY A 154 -11.51 2.77 1.79
C GLY A 154 -12.67 2.05 1.11
N VAL A 155 -12.71 0.73 1.29
CA VAL A 155 -13.66 -0.19 0.67
C VAL A 155 -14.23 -1.13 1.72
N ILE A 156 -15.39 -1.72 1.44
CA ILE A 156 -16.01 -2.73 2.30
C ILE A 156 -15.64 -4.11 1.77
N ALA A 157 -15.04 -4.94 2.62
CA ALA A 157 -14.50 -6.25 2.22
C ALA A 157 -15.56 -7.16 1.57
N GLN A 158 -16.79 -7.17 2.10
CA GLN A 158 -17.90 -7.96 1.57
C GLN A 158 -18.31 -7.53 0.16
N GLU A 159 -18.27 -6.22 -0.14
CA GLU A 159 -18.58 -5.69 -1.48
C GLU A 159 -17.44 -6.01 -2.45
N VAL A 160 -16.19 -5.86 -2.00
CA VAL A 160 -15.01 -6.27 -2.79
C VAL A 160 -15.07 -7.75 -3.10
N GLN A 161 -15.47 -8.61 -2.17
CA GLN A 161 -15.49 -10.06 -2.36
C GLN A 161 -16.40 -10.51 -3.51
N GLN A 162 -17.48 -9.76 -3.79
CA GLN A 162 -18.37 -10.06 -4.92
C GLN A 162 -17.74 -9.74 -6.29
N ILE A 163 -16.72 -8.88 -6.32
CA ILE A 163 -16.10 -8.37 -7.55
C ILE A 163 -14.70 -8.99 -7.74
N LEU A 164 -13.87 -8.96 -6.68
CA LEU A 164 -12.50 -9.44 -6.61
C LEU A 164 -12.34 -10.37 -5.39
N PRO A 165 -12.88 -11.60 -5.43
CA PRO A 165 -12.86 -12.52 -4.31
C PRO A 165 -11.44 -12.82 -3.79
N GLU A 166 -10.46 -12.90 -4.70
CA GLU A 166 -9.04 -13.14 -4.39
C GLU A 166 -8.34 -11.95 -3.71
N ALA A 167 -8.96 -10.77 -3.72
CA ALA A 167 -8.47 -9.62 -2.97
C ALA A 167 -8.93 -9.63 -1.51
N VAL A 168 -9.76 -10.60 -1.09
CA VAL A 168 -10.34 -10.68 0.26
C VAL A 168 -9.84 -11.93 0.98
N LEU A 169 -9.35 -11.74 2.20
CA LEU A 169 -8.76 -12.80 3.02
C LEU A 169 -9.55 -12.93 4.34
N PRO A 170 -9.93 -14.15 4.75
CA PRO A 170 -10.50 -14.36 6.07
C PRO A 170 -9.42 -14.22 7.16
N ALA A 171 -9.80 -13.62 8.29
CA ALA A 171 -8.95 -13.37 9.46
C ALA A 171 -9.51 -14.05 10.73
N GLY A 172 -10.36 -15.05 10.55
CA GLY A 172 -11.05 -15.73 11.65
C GLY A 172 -12.01 -14.83 12.41
N ASP A 173 -12.35 -15.22 13.64
CA ASP A 173 -13.32 -14.50 14.45
C ASP A 173 -12.63 -13.53 15.40
N ILE A 174 -13.18 -12.32 15.50
CA ILE A 174 -12.69 -11.28 16.41
C ILE A 174 -13.66 -11.19 17.59
N VAL A 175 -13.12 -11.32 18.81
CA VAL A 175 -13.87 -11.08 20.05
C VAL A 175 -13.47 -9.72 20.60
N LEU A 176 -14.43 -8.80 20.62
CA LEU A 176 -14.24 -7.45 21.11
C LEU A 176 -14.28 -7.39 22.65
N PRO A 177 -13.72 -6.34 23.27
CA PRO A 177 -13.70 -6.19 24.74
C PRO A 177 -15.10 -6.17 25.39
N ASN A 178 -16.13 -5.76 24.65
CA ASN A 178 -17.52 -5.76 25.10
C ASN A 178 -18.20 -7.15 25.00
N GLY A 179 -17.47 -8.19 24.59
CA GLY A 179 -18.00 -9.55 24.39
C GLY A 179 -18.66 -9.79 23.03
N GLN A 180 -18.80 -8.76 22.19
CA GLN A 180 -19.32 -8.92 20.83
C GLN A 180 -18.33 -9.71 19.97
N ARG A 181 -18.83 -10.69 19.23
CA ARG A 181 -18.05 -11.47 18.27
C ARG A 181 -18.36 -11.00 16.86
N ILE A 182 -17.31 -10.74 16.08
CA ILE A 182 -17.40 -10.57 14.63
C ILE A 182 -16.89 -11.86 14.01
N GLU A 183 -17.81 -12.64 13.46
CA GLU A 183 -17.50 -13.93 12.83
C GLU A 183 -16.92 -13.73 11.43
N ASN A 184 -15.93 -14.56 11.07
CA ASN A 184 -15.26 -14.56 9.79
C ASN A 184 -14.88 -13.14 9.32
N PHE A 185 -14.14 -12.43 10.16
CA PHE A 185 -13.67 -11.09 9.85
C PHE A 185 -12.88 -11.10 8.54
N LEU A 186 -13.17 -10.16 7.66
CA LEU A 186 -12.58 -10.10 6.34
C LEU A 186 -11.56 -8.95 6.26
N MET A 187 -10.37 -9.29 5.79
CA MET A 187 -9.33 -8.34 5.43
C MET A 187 -9.24 -8.20 3.91
N VAL A 188 -8.64 -7.10 3.45
CA VAL A 188 -8.50 -6.78 2.03
C VAL A 188 -7.03 -6.62 1.66
N ASN A 189 -6.58 -7.35 0.65
CA ASN A 189 -5.30 -7.14 -0.01
C ASN A 189 -5.37 -5.88 -0.90
N LYS A 190 -4.94 -4.74 -0.34
CA LYS A 190 -4.97 -3.45 -1.03
C LYS A 190 -4.02 -3.40 -2.24
N GLU A 191 -2.95 -4.18 -2.27
CA GLU A 191 -2.05 -4.23 -3.44
C GLU A 191 -2.70 -4.96 -4.62
N ARG A 192 -3.46 -6.03 -4.37
CA ARG A 192 -4.26 -6.69 -5.41
C ARG A 192 -5.27 -5.73 -6.01
N ILE A 193 -5.98 -4.94 -5.20
CA ILE A 193 -6.91 -3.91 -5.70
C ILE A 193 -6.15 -2.83 -6.48
N PHE A 194 -4.97 -2.41 -6.00
CA PHE A 194 -4.15 -1.44 -6.70
C PHE A 194 -3.72 -1.94 -8.10
N MET A 195 -3.33 -3.21 -8.23
CA MET A 195 -3.01 -3.80 -9.53
C MET A 195 -4.22 -3.92 -10.45
N GLU A 196 -5.44 -4.06 -9.90
CA GLU A 196 -6.67 -3.93 -10.68
C GLU A 196 -6.81 -2.52 -11.28
N ASN A 197 -6.58 -1.50 -10.44
CA ASN A 197 -6.61 -0.09 -10.87
C ASN A 197 -5.57 0.21 -11.95
N VAL A 198 -4.36 -0.35 -11.86
CA VAL A 198 -3.32 -0.19 -12.90
C VAL A 198 -3.81 -0.72 -14.25
N GLY A 199 -4.44 -1.90 -14.26
CA GLY A 199 -5.05 -2.49 -15.44
C GLY A 199 -6.19 -1.64 -16.02
N ALA A 200 -7.09 -1.18 -15.16
CA ALA A 200 -8.19 -0.30 -15.53
C ALA A 200 -7.71 1.01 -16.18
N VAL A 201 -6.68 1.65 -15.61
CA VAL A 201 -6.07 2.87 -16.18
C VAL A 201 -5.46 2.57 -17.55
N LYS A 202 -4.77 1.43 -17.72
CA LYS A 202 -4.23 1.01 -19.02
C LYS A 202 -5.35 0.86 -20.06
N GLU A 203 -6.52 0.32 -19.71
CA GLU A 203 -7.66 0.26 -20.62
C GLU A 203 -8.28 1.62 -20.92
N LEU A 204 -8.41 2.49 -19.91
CA LEU A 204 -8.92 3.85 -20.10
C LEU A 204 -8.06 4.64 -21.09
N CYS A 205 -6.74 4.49 -21.05
CA CYS A 205 -5.83 5.07 -22.03
C CYS A 205 -6.15 4.56 -23.45
N LYS A 206 -6.31 3.24 -23.65
CA LYS A 206 -6.66 2.67 -24.97
C LYS A 206 -7.98 3.22 -25.50
N VAL A 207 -9.00 3.34 -24.64
CA VAL A 207 -10.31 3.90 -25.02
C VAL A 207 -10.18 5.37 -25.42
N THR A 208 -9.38 6.14 -24.66
CA THR A 208 -9.13 7.56 -24.94
C THR A 208 -8.44 7.74 -26.29
N ASP A 209 -7.39 6.97 -26.59
CA ASP A 209 -6.68 7.03 -27.87
C ASP A 209 -7.59 6.68 -29.06
N SER A 210 -8.48 5.69 -28.85
CA SER A 210 -9.47 5.30 -29.86
C SER A 210 -10.49 6.41 -30.13
N LEU A 211 -10.97 7.08 -29.08
CA LEU A 211 -11.88 8.21 -29.19
C LEU A 211 -11.22 9.40 -29.89
N GLU A 212 -9.98 9.72 -29.56
CA GLU A 212 -9.20 10.79 -30.20
C GLU A 212 -9.07 10.53 -31.71
N THR A 213 -8.66 9.32 -32.10
CA THR A 213 -8.55 8.93 -33.52
C THR A 213 -9.87 9.10 -34.26
N ARG A 214 -11.00 8.76 -33.61
CA ARG A 214 -12.34 8.86 -34.20
C ARG A 214 -12.79 10.31 -34.34
N ILE A 215 -12.50 11.16 -33.36
CA ILE A 215 -12.73 12.61 -33.45
C ILE A 215 -11.95 13.19 -34.62
N ASP A 216 -10.68 12.82 -34.75
CA ASP A 216 -9.80 13.27 -35.83
C ASP A 216 -10.34 12.91 -37.22
N GLN A 217 -10.85 11.69 -37.38
CA GLN A 217 -11.49 11.24 -38.61
C GLN A 217 -12.77 12.02 -38.90
N LEU A 218 -13.62 12.21 -37.90
CA LEU A 218 -14.87 12.97 -38.04
C LEU A 218 -14.59 14.42 -38.43
N GLU A 219 -13.58 15.06 -37.84
CA GLU A 219 -13.16 16.40 -38.23
C GLU A 219 -12.69 16.47 -39.68
N ARG A 220 -11.89 15.49 -40.13
CA ARG A 220 -11.40 15.44 -41.52
C ARG A 220 -12.55 15.27 -42.50
N ILE A 221 -13.52 14.40 -42.18
CA ILE A 221 -14.73 14.20 -42.99
C ILE A 221 -15.57 15.47 -43.04
N ASN A 222 -15.84 16.11 -41.90
CA ASN A 222 -16.58 17.36 -41.84
C ASN A 222 -15.89 18.49 -42.63
N LYS A 223 -14.57 18.63 -42.54
CA LYS A 223 -13.79 19.59 -43.35
C LYS A 223 -13.91 19.31 -44.84
N ARG A 224 -13.94 18.04 -45.27
CA ARG A 224 -14.15 17.67 -46.68
C ARG A 224 -15.57 17.96 -47.15
N LEU A 225 -16.57 17.59 -46.35
CA LEU A 225 -17.99 17.87 -46.65
C LEU A 225 -18.26 19.37 -46.75
N ALA A 226 -17.70 20.19 -45.86
CA ALA A 226 -17.82 21.64 -45.93
C ALA A 226 -17.21 22.24 -47.20
N LYS A 227 -16.11 21.66 -47.71
CA LYS A 227 -15.51 22.06 -48.99
C LYS A 227 -16.39 21.65 -50.18
N LEU A 228 -16.98 20.46 -50.16
CA LEU A 228 -17.88 19.98 -51.21
C LEU A 228 -19.16 20.82 -51.28
N LYS A 229 -19.78 21.17 -50.14
CA LYS A 229 -20.95 22.06 -50.09
C LYS A 229 -20.69 23.45 -50.70
N ARG A 230 -19.46 23.96 -50.63
CA ARG A 230 -19.06 25.22 -51.30
C ARG A 230 -18.77 25.04 -52.80
N GLY A 231 -18.49 23.83 -53.26
CA GLY A 231 -18.22 23.51 -54.66
C GLY A 231 -19.48 23.30 -55.50
N ASP A 232 -20.55 22.77 -54.90
CA ASP A 232 -21.84 22.57 -55.61
C ASP A 232 -22.61 23.87 -55.85
N SER A 233 -22.35 24.93 -55.07
CA SER A 233 -22.98 26.25 -55.27
C SER A 233 -22.46 27.02 -56.49
N LEU A 234 -21.42 26.54 -57.19
CA LEU A 234 -20.86 27.21 -58.38
C LEU A 234 -21.14 26.46 -59.69
N LYS A 235 -21.82 25.30 -59.66
CA LYS A 235 -22.15 24.52 -60.87
C LYS A 235 -23.62 24.57 -61.30
N SER A 236 -24.49 25.29 -60.59
CA SER A 236 -25.93 25.36 -60.90
C SER A 236 -26.39 26.56 -61.77
N SER A 237 -25.49 27.31 -62.42
CA SER A 237 -25.88 28.41 -63.34
C SER A 237 -25.47 28.23 -64.82
N ILE A 238 -25.37 27.00 -65.32
CA ILE A 238 -25.23 26.75 -66.78
C ILE A 238 -26.32 25.80 -67.24
N SER A 239 -27.44 26.37 -67.71
CA SER A 239 -28.18 25.88 -68.88
C SER A 239 -29.41 26.76 -69.15
N THR A 240 -29.27 27.76 -70.01
CA THR A 240 -30.28 28.09 -71.02
C THR A 240 -29.56 28.70 -72.22
N ILE A 241 -29.45 27.90 -73.28
CA ILE A 241 -29.05 28.35 -74.61
C ILE A 241 -30.28 28.98 -75.26
N SER A 242 -30.21 30.26 -75.62
CA SER A 242 -31.03 30.86 -76.67
C SER A 242 -30.34 32.12 -77.21
N SER A 243 -29.63 31.91 -78.31
CA SER A 243 -29.59 32.70 -79.55
C SER A 243 -29.86 34.22 -79.57
N ILE A 244 -29.00 34.89 -80.37
CA ILE A 244 -29.21 36.07 -81.25
C ILE A 244 -28.42 37.34 -80.86
N SER A 245 -27.63 37.81 -81.85
CA SER A 245 -27.27 39.18 -82.24
C SER A 245 -26.05 39.91 -81.64
N SER A 246 -25.01 39.98 -82.48
CA SER A 246 -24.25 41.17 -82.91
C SER A 246 -24.36 42.48 -82.09
N ASN A 247 -23.22 43.06 -81.68
CA ASN A 247 -22.53 44.13 -82.43
C ASN A 247 -21.16 44.49 -81.83
N LYS A 248 -20.27 45.03 -82.66
CA LYS A 248 -18.96 45.61 -82.33
C LYS A 248 -19.11 46.95 -81.59
N TYR A 249 -18.16 47.32 -80.73
CA TYR A 249 -17.31 48.53 -80.74
C TYR A 249 -16.59 48.75 -79.39
N SER A 250 -15.28 49.05 -79.48
CA SER A 250 -14.39 49.94 -78.67
C SER A 250 -14.89 50.41 -77.29
N SER A 251 -14.11 50.49 -76.20
CA SER A 251 -12.80 51.13 -76.03
C SER A 251 -12.22 50.85 -74.62
N SER A 252 -10.94 51.18 -74.46
CA SER A 252 -10.07 51.16 -73.27
C SER A 252 -10.65 51.76 -71.97
N ILE A 253 -10.21 51.24 -70.80
CA ILE A 253 -9.62 52.03 -69.70
C ILE A 253 -8.92 51.10 -68.68
N ASN A 254 -7.83 51.65 -68.15
CA ASN A 254 -6.79 51.13 -67.28
C ASN A 254 -7.25 51.00 -65.81
N SER A 255 -6.73 50.02 -65.04
CA SER A 255 -6.23 50.25 -63.67
C SER A 255 -5.62 48.99 -63.03
N LYS A 256 -4.43 49.21 -62.46
CA LYS A 256 -3.63 48.31 -61.64
C LYS A 256 -4.32 47.96 -60.32
N ALA A 257 -4.10 46.74 -59.80
CA ALA A 257 -3.70 46.52 -58.41
C ALA A 257 -3.23 45.08 -58.16
N THR A 258 -1.94 44.97 -57.89
CA THR A 258 -1.22 43.85 -57.25
C THR A 258 -1.73 43.62 -55.82
N VAL A 259 -1.97 42.38 -55.39
CA VAL A 259 -1.55 41.88 -54.04
C VAL A 259 -1.40 40.35 -54.09
N GLN A 260 -0.16 39.89 -53.97
CA GLN A 260 0.19 38.55 -53.49
C GLN A 260 0.00 38.49 -51.97
N GLY A 261 -0.61 37.41 -51.45
CA GLY A 261 -0.72 37.17 -50.02
C GLY A 261 -0.62 35.68 -49.67
N LYS A 262 0.61 35.20 -49.43
CA LYS A 262 0.91 33.89 -48.85
C LYS A 262 0.46 33.84 -47.38
N GLY A 263 -0.48 32.97 -47.05
CA GLY A 263 -0.82 32.61 -45.66
C GLY A 263 0.01 31.42 -45.16
N LYS A 264 0.97 31.67 -44.28
CA LYS A 264 1.81 30.69 -43.59
C LYS A 264 0.99 29.81 -42.63
N LYS A 265 1.28 28.51 -42.60
CA LYS A 265 0.89 27.59 -41.52
C LYS A 265 1.66 27.95 -40.25
N ALA A 266 0.96 28.20 -39.14
CA ALA A 266 1.55 28.20 -37.81
C ALA A 266 1.24 26.84 -37.15
N SER A 267 2.28 26.05 -36.87
CA SER A 267 2.18 24.90 -35.97
C SER A 267 2.36 25.40 -34.54
N GLY A 268 1.27 25.45 -33.77
CA GLY A 268 1.37 25.61 -32.32
C GLY A 268 1.74 24.26 -31.70
N LYS A 269 2.98 24.13 -31.23
CA LYS A 269 3.35 23.12 -30.23
C LYS A 269 2.85 23.64 -28.88
N MET A 270 1.88 22.96 -28.26
CA MET A 270 1.58 23.18 -26.85
C MET A 270 2.60 22.40 -26.01
N ASN A 271 3.43 23.14 -25.26
CA ASN A 271 4.25 22.58 -24.19
C ASN A 271 3.42 22.59 -22.91
N PHE A 272 3.23 21.41 -22.30
CA PHE A 272 2.70 21.31 -20.93
C PHE A 272 3.84 21.61 -19.94
N TYR A 273 3.70 22.68 -19.17
CA TYR A 273 4.50 22.92 -17.97
C TYR A 273 3.65 22.55 -16.75
N ALA A 274 4.09 21.56 -15.98
CA ALA A 274 3.57 21.29 -14.65
C ALA A 274 4.26 22.24 -13.66
N ALA A 275 3.51 23.20 -13.12
CA ALA A 275 3.99 24.07 -12.04
C ALA A 275 3.76 23.37 -10.69
N ILE A 276 4.85 22.99 -10.02
CA ILE A 276 4.84 22.55 -8.62
C ILE A 276 4.97 23.81 -7.76
N ASN A 277 3.87 24.22 -7.11
CA ASN A 277 3.91 25.27 -6.09
C ASN A 277 4.36 24.65 -4.75
N LEU A 278 5.59 24.95 -4.35
CA LEU A 278 6.10 24.68 -3.00
C LEU A 278 5.82 25.91 -2.13
N SER A 279 4.77 25.86 -1.31
CA SER A 279 4.62 26.77 -0.17
C SER A 279 5.36 26.18 1.03
N LYS A 280 6.37 26.89 1.54
CA LYS A 280 7.01 26.59 2.83
C LYS A 280 5.99 26.77 3.96
N LEU A 281 5.93 25.79 4.85
CA LEU A 281 5.54 25.99 6.26
C LEU A 281 6.82 26.17 7.08
#